data_AF-A0A9C9BUB9-F1
#
_entry.id   AF-A0A9C9BUB9-F1
#
_cell.length_a   1.000
_cell.length_b   1.000
_cell.length_c   1.000
_cell.angle_alpha   90.00
_cell.angle_beta   90.00
_cell.angle_gamma   90.00
#
_symmetry.space_group_name_H-M   'P 1'
#
loop_
_entity.id
_entity.type
_entity.pdbx_description
1 polymer ?
#
loop_
_entity_poly.entity_id
_entity_poly.type
_entity_poly.pdbx_seq_one_letter_code
_entity_poly.pdbx_strand_id
1 'polypeptide(L)'
;MELLWDYGTAYDFFASIHVLHNPTRFGLRGAWAAGVRSRLPAEARKTLEHAEKALFIPLHWIHALPSPKDAAAVLRLLAEMPAAERLPALAFSPSSDEAMRSLLLSVGEKGAWSAEDLAVLRSLRKKRDWNAGKDVLEAILSAWAEQETFGETLLAALQTYYEVFFAEEESRIAAPLQAATQKAQTLAKAMPWPQLLETLSQGVRFSMDTDAESLVLAASYWTAPLVVFNRIAPRQWLFLFGARPADASLVPGEVVPDTLLRALKALGDPTRLRILRYLSQEPMTPSALARKLRLRAPTVVHHLSILRLAGLVYLSVDIAHRKSERFYMARAEKVQQTFALLSAFLSGDDGG
;
A
#
# COMPACT_ATOMS: atom_id res chain seq x y z
N MET A 1 -12.66 -16.57 -12.16
CA MET A 1 -11.56 -15.95 -11.41
C MET A 1 -10.69 -17.06 -10.85
N GLU A 2 -9.52 -17.26 -11.45
CA GLU A 2 -8.47 -18.14 -10.96
C GLU A 2 -7.68 -17.41 -9.85
N LEU A 3 -7.36 -18.11 -8.75
CA LEU A 3 -6.51 -17.55 -7.70
C LEU A 3 -5.09 -18.10 -7.86
N LEU A 4 -4.14 -17.20 -8.03
CA LEU A 4 -2.72 -17.50 -8.12
C LEU A 4 -2.03 -17.00 -6.85
N TRP A 5 -0.97 -17.70 -6.43
CA TRP A 5 -0.20 -17.33 -5.25
C TRP A 5 1.20 -16.92 -5.67
N ASP A 6 1.70 -15.84 -5.07
CA ASP A 6 3.07 -15.40 -5.25
C ASP A 6 3.71 -15.07 -3.90
N TYR A 7 5.02 -15.23 -3.84
CA TYR A 7 5.81 -15.02 -2.62
C TYR A 7 7.14 -14.35 -2.95
N GLY A 8 7.46 -13.29 -2.21
CA GLY A 8 8.73 -12.58 -2.33
C GLY A 8 8.83 -11.42 -1.34
N THR A 9 9.92 -11.34 -0.57
CA THR A 9 10.18 -10.22 0.33
C THR A 9 10.46 -8.91 -0.43
N ALA A 10 10.78 -8.98 -1.72
CA ALA A 10 10.89 -7.84 -2.62
C ALA A 10 9.62 -6.96 -2.65
N TYR A 11 8.43 -7.54 -2.42
CA TYR A 11 7.20 -6.73 -2.26
C TYR A 11 7.32 -5.77 -1.08
N ASP A 12 7.80 -6.26 0.06
CA ASP A 12 8.03 -5.45 1.26
C ASP A 12 9.25 -4.53 1.14
N PHE A 13 10.22 -4.84 0.29
CA PHE A 13 11.35 -3.95 0.02
C PHE A 13 10.86 -2.60 -0.52
N PHE A 14 10.00 -2.61 -1.53
CA PHE A 14 9.39 -1.39 -2.05
C PHE A 14 8.24 -0.87 -1.19
N ALA A 15 7.43 -1.75 -0.58
CA ALA A 15 6.33 -1.32 0.27
C ALA A 15 6.82 -0.57 1.52
N SER A 16 7.91 -1.03 2.14
CA SER A 16 8.51 -0.37 3.30
C SER A 16 8.98 1.05 2.97
N ILE A 17 9.59 1.27 1.80
CA ILE A 17 9.94 2.63 1.32
C ILE A 17 8.69 3.50 1.22
N HIS A 18 7.62 3.02 0.61
CA HIS A 18 6.36 3.76 0.49
C HIS A 18 5.75 4.10 1.86
N VAL A 19 5.74 3.15 2.78
CA VAL A 19 5.20 3.29 4.15
C VAL A 19 6.02 4.28 4.97
N LEU A 20 7.36 4.21 4.87
CA LEU A 20 8.26 5.13 5.56
C LEU A 20 8.02 6.59 5.12
N HIS A 21 7.75 6.83 3.85
CA HIS A 21 7.43 8.18 3.35
C HIS A 21 5.99 8.62 3.68
N ASN A 22 5.08 7.67 3.96
CA ASN A 22 3.67 7.92 4.24
C ASN A 22 3.22 7.41 5.63
N PRO A 23 3.94 7.69 6.73
CA PRO A 23 3.81 6.94 7.98
C PRO A 23 2.40 7.04 8.58
N THR A 24 1.79 8.23 8.57
CA THR A 24 0.44 8.46 9.12
C THR A 24 -0.62 7.62 8.42
N ARG A 25 -0.47 7.35 7.10
CA ARG A 25 -1.44 6.55 6.32
C ARG A 25 -1.50 5.10 6.78
N PHE A 26 -0.38 4.57 7.26
CA PHE A 26 -0.25 3.18 7.71
C PHE A 26 -0.26 3.05 9.24
N GLY A 27 -0.44 4.16 9.96
CA GLY A 27 -0.43 4.20 11.42
C GLY A 27 0.96 4.00 12.01
N LEU A 28 2.02 4.30 11.25
CA LEU A 28 3.40 4.31 11.71
C LEU A 28 3.73 5.64 12.41
N ARG A 29 4.51 5.60 13.49
CA ARG A 29 4.96 6.81 14.18
C ARG A 29 5.90 7.61 13.28
N GLY A 30 5.52 8.85 12.95
CA GLY A 30 6.29 9.72 12.04
C GLY A 30 7.73 9.95 12.47
N ALA A 31 7.97 10.13 13.78
CA ALA A 31 9.33 10.30 14.32
C ALA A 31 10.22 9.07 14.09
N TRP A 32 9.67 7.86 14.24
CA TRP A 32 10.42 6.63 13.97
C TRP A 32 10.73 6.47 12.48
N ALA A 33 9.72 6.71 11.62
CA ALA A 33 9.93 6.66 10.17
C ALA A 33 11.00 7.69 9.70
N ALA A 34 10.98 8.88 10.28
CA ALA A 34 12.01 9.90 10.04
C ALA A 34 13.39 9.43 10.53
N GLY A 35 13.46 8.76 11.69
CA GLY A 35 14.67 8.18 12.24
C GLY A 35 15.26 7.06 11.37
N VAL A 36 14.43 6.24 10.70
CA VAL A 36 14.90 5.27 9.71
C VAL A 36 15.47 6.01 8.49
N ARG A 37 14.73 6.98 7.93
CA ARG A 37 15.19 7.76 6.78
C ARG A 37 16.46 8.58 7.08
N SER A 38 16.69 8.95 8.34
CA SER A 38 17.89 9.70 8.73
C SER A 38 19.17 8.87 8.71
N ARG A 39 19.07 7.53 8.71
CA ARG A 39 20.23 6.62 8.54
C ARG A 39 20.82 6.67 7.13
N LEU A 40 20.01 7.05 6.15
CA LEU A 40 20.43 7.20 4.77
C LEU A 40 21.28 8.48 4.60
N PRO A 41 22.36 8.43 3.79
CA PRO A 41 23.03 9.62 3.28
C PRO A 41 22.04 10.59 2.62
N ALA A 42 22.39 11.88 2.59
CA ALA A 42 21.51 12.94 2.09
C ALA A 42 21.06 12.69 0.63
N GLU A 43 21.97 12.23 -0.21
CA GLU A 43 21.69 11.90 -1.61
C GLU A 43 20.69 10.75 -1.73
N ALA A 44 20.97 9.60 -1.09
CA ALA A 44 20.05 8.46 -1.10
C ALA A 44 18.66 8.82 -0.58
N ARG A 45 18.57 9.65 0.47
CA ARG A 45 17.30 10.14 0.99
C ARG A 45 16.53 10.99 -0.02
N LYS A 46 17.21 11.93 -0.69
CA LYS A 46 16.61 12.78 -1.73
C LYS A 46 16.12 11.92 -2.90
N THR A 47 16.92 10.94 -3.32
CA THR A 47 16.55 10.03 -4.42
C THR A 47 15.33 9.18 -4.07
N LEU A 48 15.25 8.60 -2.87
CA LEU A 48 14.07 7.83 -2.47
C LEU A 48 12.81 8.69 -2.29
N GLU A 49 12.95 9.95 -1.83
CA GLU A 49 11.83 10.89 -1.78
C GLU A 49 11.32 11.23 -3.19
N HIS A 50 12.23 11.40 -4.15
CA HIS A 50 11.88 11.61 -5.56
C HIS A 50 11.24 10.35 -6.16
N ALA A 51 11.79 9.17 -5.86
CA ALA A 51 11.26 7.89 -6.29
C ALA A 51 9.84 7.65 -5.77
N GLU A 52 9.49 8.10 -4.56
CA GLU A 52 8.11 7.98 -4.04
C GLU A 52 7.08 8.72 -4.89
N LYS A 53 7.48 9.83 -5.52
CA LYS A 53 6.63 10.62 -6.42
C LYS A 53 6.58 10.01 -7.82
N ALA A 54 7.69 9.46 -8.29
CA ALA A 54 7.86 8.95 -9.65
C ALA A 54 7.38 7.50 -9.83
N LEU A 55 7.54 6.68 -8.79
CA LEU A 55 7.28 5.25 -8.76
C LEU A 55 6.26 4.91 -7.68
N PHE A 56 5.47 3.88 -7.95
CA PHE A 56 4.75 3.16 -6.91
C PHE A 56 5.39 1.78 -6.76
N ILE A 57 4.90 0.96 -5.83
CA ILE A 57 5.39 -0.41 -5.67
C ILE A 57 5.30 -1.14 -7.04
N PRO A 58 6.43 -1.61 -7.61
CA PRO A 58 6.49 -2.12 -8.98
C PRO A 58 5.99 -3.57 -9.04
N LEU A 59 4.72 -3.77 -8.70
CA LEU A 59 4.10 -5.08 -8.49
C LEU A 59 4.23 -6.00 -9.71
N HIS A 60 4.06 -5.45 -10.92
CA HIS A 60 4.19 -6.22 -12.18
C HIS A 60 5.61 -6.72 -12.39
N TRP A 61 6.61 -5.90 -12.06
CA TRP A 61 8.01 -6.22 -12.27
C TRP A 61 8.45 -7.28 -11.25
N ILE A 62 8.12 -7.09 -9.96
CA ILE A 62 8.42 -8.08 -8.90
C ILE A 62 7.75 -9.43 -9.20
N HIS A 63 6.49 -9.41 -9.65
CA HIS A 63 5.77 -10.64 -10.01
C HIS A 63 6.46 -11.42 -11.14
N ALA A 64 7.04 -10.72 -12.11
CA ALA A 64 7.72 -11.32 -13.25
C ALA A 64 9.13 -11.85 -12.94
N LEU A 65 9.68 -11.57 -11.75
CA LEU A 65 11.02 -12.03 -11.37
C LEU A 65 11.06 -13.56 -11.18
N PRO A 66 12.20 -14.22 -11.46
CA PRO A 66 12.40 -15.60 -11.05
C PRO A 66 12.48 -15.71 -9.52
N SER A 67 12.19 -16.89 -8.97
CA SER A 67 12.45 -17.18 -7.56
C SER A 67 13.96 -17.41 -7.34
N PRO A 68 14.53 -16.99 -6.19
CA PRO A 68 13.89 -16.25 -5.10
C PRO A 68 13.63 -14.78 -5.44
N LYS A 69 12.49 -14.26 -4.96
CA LYS A 69 12.04 -12.87 -5.13
C LYS A 69 12.36 -12.01 -3.89
N ASP A 70 13.63 -11.97 -3.52
CA ASP A 70 14.12 -11.20 -2.38
C ASP A 70 14.74 -9.86 -2.80
N ALA A 71 15.07 -9.01 -1.83
CA ALA A 71 15.68 -7.71 -2.11
C ALA A 71 17.06 -7.85 -2.78
N ALA A 72 17.84 -8.88 -2.42
CA ALA A 72 19.14 -9.14 -3.05
C ALA A 72 19.01 -9.44 -4.56
N ALA A 73 18.01 -10.24 -4.95
CA ALA A 73 17.70 -10.54 -6.35
C ALA A 73 17.27 -9.27 -7.10
N VAL A 74 16.45 -8.41 -6.48
CA VAL A 74 16.07 -7.11 -7.04
C VAL A 74 17.29 -6.25 -7.32
N LEU A 75 18.18 -6.08 -6.33
CA LEU A 75 19.37 -5.24 -6.44
C LEU A 75 20.32 -5.76 -7.53
N ARG A 76 20.54 -7.07 -7.60
CA ARG A 76 21.36 -7.69 -8.64
C ARG A 76 20.79 -7.43 -10.03
N LEU A 77 19.49 -7.70 -10.24
CA LEU A 77 18.86 -7.51 -11.55
C LEU A 77 18.85 -6.05 -11.98
N LEU A 78 18.64 -5.12 -11.06
CA LEU A 78 18.76 -3.69 -11.37
C LEU A 78 20.20 -3.28 -11.69
N ALA A 79 21.21 -3.88 -11.05
CA ALA A 79 22.62 -3.63 -11.35
C ALA A 79 23.03 -4.11 -12.74
N GLU A 80 22.45 -5.23 -13.21
CA GLU A 80 22.66 -5.77 -14.56
C GLU A 80 21.96 -4.93 -15.66
N MET A 81 20.94 -4.14 -15.31
CA MET A 81 20.25 -3.25 -16.25
C MET A 81 21.05 -1.96 -16.48
N PRO A 82 21.11 -1.46 -17.74
CA PRO A 82 21.54 -0.10 -18.03
C PRO A 82 20.74 0.90 -17.18
N ALA A 83 21.41 1.94 -16.69
CA ALA A 83 20.79 2.88 -15.75
C ALA A 83 19.50 3.51 -16.32
N ALA A 84 19.53 3.90 -17.59
CA ALA A 84 18.35 4.45 -18.28
C ALA A 84 17.16 3.47 -18.33
N GLU A 85 17.36 2.14 -18.31
CA GLU A 85 16.28 1.16 -18.43
C GLU A 85 15.56 0.86 -17.10
N ARG A 86 16.17 1.20 -15.96
CA ARG A 86 15.66 0.88 -14.62
C ARG A 86 14.30 1.53 -14.34
N LEU A 87 14.17 2.83 -14.61
CA LEU A 87 12.92 3.56 -14.38
C LEU A 87 11.77 3.01 -15.25
N PRO A 88 11.92 2.81 -16.58
CA PRO A 88 10.91 2.14 -17.40
C PRO A 88 10.49 0.76 -16.91
N ALA A 89 11.45 -0.09 -16.51
CA ALA A 89 11.17 -1.44 -16.04
C ALA A 89 10.27 -1.42 -14.79
N LEU A 90 10.57 -0.53 -13.84
CA LEU A 90 9.82 -0.38 -12.60
C LEU A 90 8.49 0.37 -12.78
N ALA A 91 8.39 1.30 -13.74
CA ALA A 91 7.22 2.15 -13.91
C ALA A 91 6.12 1.54 -14.78
N PHE A 92 6.49 0.79 -15.84
CA PHE A 92 5.54 0.34 -16.85
C PHE A 92 5.16 -1.13 -16.71
N SER A 93 3.89 -1.38 -16.38
CA SER A 93 3.26 -2.70 -16.55
C SER A 93 2.82 -2.95 -18.00
N PRO A 94 2.59 -4.21 -18.40
CA PRO A 94 1.90 -4.58 -19.64
C PRO A 94 0.48 -3.98 -19.82
N SER A 95 -0.12 -3.43 -18.77
CA SER A 95 -1.41 -2.71 -18.83
C SER A 95 -1.26 -1.19 -18.66
N SER A 96 -0.04 -0.67 -18.87
CA SER A 96 0.21 0.78 -18.89
C SER A 96 -0.55 1.44 -20.04
N ASP A 97 -1.01 2.67 -19.80
CA ASP A 97 -1.66 3.48 -20.81
C ASP A 97 -0.63 3.92 -21.87
N GLU A 98 -0.93 3.70 -23.14
CA GLU A 98 0.03 3.94 -24.23
C GLU A 98 0.37 5.43 -24.38
N ALA A 99 -0.60 6.33 -24.16
CA ALA A 99 -0.35 7.76 -24.21
C ALA A 99 0.57 8.22 -23.06
N MET A 100 0.39 7.66 -21.85
CA MET A 100 1.31 7.87 -20.73
C MET A 100 2.71 7.35 -21.04
N ARG A 101 2.81 6.14 -21.61
CA ARG A 101 4.08 5.51 -21.96
C ARG A 101 4.84 6.36 -23.00
N SER A 102 4.16 6.75 -24.07
CA SER A 102 4.72 7.58 -25.14
C SER A 102 5.21 8.94 -24.63
N LEU A 103 4.42 9.63 -23.79
CA LEU A 103 4.81 10.91 -23.20
C LEU A 103 6.11 10.80 -22.40
N LEU A 104 6.17 9.85 -21.47
CA LEU A 104 7.29 9.72 -20.53
C LEU A 104 8.58 9.25 -21.22
N LEU A 105 8.47 8.35 -22.20
CA LEU A 105 9.61 7.95 -23.03
C LEU A 105 10.12 9.13 -23.88
N SER A 106 9.22 9.92 -24.48
CA SER A 106 9.62 11.10 -25.25
C SER A 106 10.33 12.14 -24.40
N VAL A 107 9.92 12.32 -23.13
CA VAL A 107 10.61 13.21 -22.19
C VAL A 107 12.02 12.69 -21.87
N GLY A 108 12.19 11.38 -21.70
CA GLY A 108 13.51 10.76 -21.49
C GLY A 108 14.43 10.89 -22.68
N GLU A 109 13.94 10.66 -23.91
CA GLU A 109 14.70 10.84 -25.14
C GLU A 109 15.17 12.29 -25.35
N LYS A 110 14.33 13.27 -24.98
CA LYS A 110 14.65 14.70 -25.08
C LYS A 110 15.62 15.17 -23.99
N GLY A 111 15.70 14.47 -22.86
CA GLY A 111 16.43 14.92 -21.68
C GLY A 111 15.86 16.16 -20.99
N ALA A 112 14.62 16.56 -21.34
CA ALA A 112 13.97 17.76 -20.83
C ALA A 112 12.45 17.68 -21.00
N TRP A 113 11.70 18.45 -20.19
CA TRP A 113 10.25 18.55 -20.26
C TRP A 113 9.77 20.01 -20.32
N SER A 114 8.60 20.22 -20.92
CA SER A 114 7.99 21.52 -21.16
C SER A 114 6.69 21.72 -20.35
N ALA A 115 6.17 22.95 -20.34
CA ALA A 115 4.87 23.23 -19.77
C ALA A 115 3.72 22.45 -20.45
N GLU A 116 3.90 22.10 -21.74
CA GLU A 116 2.96 21.26 -22.48
C GLU A 116 2.98 19.82 -21.95
N ASP A 117 4.16 19.21 -21.77
CA ASP A 117 4.29 17.86 -21.21
C ASP A 117 3.63 17.76 -19.83
N LEU A 118 3.80 18.79 -18.99
CA LEU A 118 3.13 18.89 -17.69
C LEU A 118 1.59 18.97 -17.81
N ALA A 119 1.07 19.71 -18.80
CA ALA A 119 -0.36 19.79 -19.05
C ALA A 119 -0.93 18.46 -19.54
N VAL A 120 -0.21 17.77 -20.44
CA VAL A 120 -0.58 16.43 -20.94
C VAL A 120 -0.58 15.42 -19.80
N LEU A 121 0.51 15.36 -19.01
CA LEU A 121 0.60 14.45 -17.86
C LEU A 121 -0.56 14.69 -16.89
N ARG A 122 -0.86 15.96 -16.56
CA ARG A 122 -2.00 16.31 -15.69
C ARG A 122 -3.33 15.81 -16.25
N SER A 123 -3.56 15.97 -17.56
CA SER A 123 -4.77 15.51 -18.23
C SER A 123 -4.93 13.99 -18.15
N LEU A 124 -3.87 13.24 -18.51
CA LEU A 124 -3.86 11.77 -18.46
C LEU A 124 -4.09 11.24 -17.04
N ARG A 125 -3.48 11.87 -16.04
CA ARG A 125 -3.63 11.52 -14.63
C ARG A 125 -5.04 11.79 -14.10
N LYS A 126 -5.63 12.94 -14.45
CA LYS A 126 -7.01 13.30 -14.10
C LYS A 126 -8.03 12.32 -14.67
N LYS A 127 -7.83 11.82 -15.91
CA LYS A 127 -8.67 10.78 -16.51
C LYS A 127 -8.70 9.48 -15.67
N ARG A 128 -7.65 9.21 -14.90
CA ARG A 128 -7.53 8.03 -14.01
C ARG A 128 -7.96 8.31 -12.56
N ASP A 129 -8.60 9.45 -12.32
CA ASP A 129 -9.04 9.92 -11.00
C ASP A 129 -7.88 10.05 -9.99
N TRP A 130 -6.69 10.38 -10.50
CA TRP A 130 -5.54 10.70 -9.68
C TRP A 130 -5.23 12.19 -9.81
N ASN A 131 -5.56 12.94 -8.76
CA ASN A 131 -5.28 14.38 -8.68
C ASN A 131 -4.02 14.59 -7.85
N ALA A 132 -2.89 14.78 -8.54
CA ALA A 132 -1.61 15.05 -7.90
C ALA A 132 -1.27 16.55 -7.94
N GLY A 133 -0.53 17.00 -6.94
CA GLY A 133 0.03 18.34 -6.90
C GLY A 133 0.97 18.60 -8.07
N LYS A 134 1.15 19.88 -8.42
CA LYS A 134 2.06 20.29 -9.49
C LYS A 134 3.48 19.77 -9.25
N ASP A 135 3.94 19.83 -8.01
CA ASP A 135 5.24 19.36 -7.54
C ASP A 135 5.46 17.85 -7.81
N VAL A 136 4.43 17.02 -7.62
CA VAL A 136 4.51 15.58 -7.89
C VAL A 136 4.63 15.31 -9.39
N LEU A 137 3.87 16.05 -10.21
CA LEU A 137 3.92 15.90 -11.66
C LEU A 137 5.27 16.35 -12.24
N GLU A 138 5.83 17.45 -11.73
CA GLU A 138 7.17 17.92 -12.09
C GLU A 138 8.26 16.94 -11.65
N ALA A 139 8.12 16.35 -10.45
CA ALA A 139 9.02 15.31 -9.99
C ALA A 139 8.98 14.09 -10.92
N ILE A 140 7.80 13.63 -11.35
CA ILE A 140 7.70 12.57 -12.36
C ILE A 140 8.47 12.97 -13.61
N LEU A 141 8.12 14.08 -14.25
CA LEU A 141 8.76 14.48 -15.51
C LEU A 141 10.28 14.68 -15.39
N SER A 142 10.76 15.17 -14.25
CA SER A 142 12.20 15.36 -14.00
C SER A 142 12.93 14.03 -13.85
N ALA A 143 12.34 13.03 -13.19
CA ALA A 143 12.92 11.68 -13.12
C ALA A 143 13.05 11.05 -14.52
N TRP A 144 12.11 11.34 -15.41
CA TRP A 144 12.16 10.88 -16.79
C TRP A 144 13.12 11.69 -17.64
N ALA A 145 13.20 13.02 -17.50
CA ALA A 145 14.17 13.84 -18.23
C ALA A 145 15.62 13.49 -17.86
N GLU A 146 15.88 13.12 -16.60
CA GLU A 146 17.19 12.74 -16.10
C GLU A 146 17.33 11.21 -15.97
N GLN A 147 16.70 10.44 -16.88
CA GLN A 147 16.48 9.00 -16.76
C GLN A 147 17.71 8.18 -16.37
N GLU A 148 18.85 8.44 -17.01
CA GLU A 148 20.10 7.72 -16.76
C GLU A 148 20.64 8.04 -15.35
N THR A 149 20.78 9.33 -15.01
CA THR A 149 21.25 9.77 -13.69
C THR A 149 20.30 9.32 -12.57
N PHE A 150 18.99 9.40 -12.80
CA PHE A 150 17.99 8.92 -11.87
C PHE A 150 18.11 7.40 -11.66
N GLY A 151 18.34 6.64 -12.74
CA GLY A 151 18.54 5.18 -12.64
C GLY A 151 19.81 4.78 -11.89
N GLU A 152 20.90 5.51 -12.04
CA GLU A 152 22.15 5.31 -11.28
C GLU A 152 21.93 5.57 -9.80
N THR A 153 21.44 6.76 -9.47
CA THR A 153 21.22 7.17 -8.08
C THR A 153 20.12 6.33 -7.40
N LEU A 154 19.10 5.87 -8.14
CA LEU A 154 18.06 4.99 -7.62
C LEU A 154 18.64 3.66 -7.16
N LEU A 155 19.49 3.02 -7.98
CA LEU A 155 20.12 1.76 -7.58
C LEU A 155 21.00 1.95 -6.33
N ALA A 156 21.84 2.98 -6.33
CA ALA A 156 22.71 3.28 -5.19
C ALA A 156 21.90 3.54 -3.90
N ALA A 157 20.77 4.27 -4.02
CA ALA A 157 19.88 4.54 -2.90
C ALA A 157 19.17 3.27 -2.40
N LEU A 158 18.74 2.38 -3.29
CA LEU A 158 18.14 1.09 -2.93
C LEU A 158 19.15 0.16 -2.26
N GLN A 159 20.39 0.08 -2.76
CA GLN A 159 21.47 -0.69 -2.13
C GLN A 159 21.75 -0.16 -0.72
N THR A 160 21.90 1.15 -0.57
CA THR A 160 22.10 1.77 0.74
C THR A 160 20.93 1.49 1.68
N TYR A 161 19.69 1.62 1.19
CA TYR A 161 18.50 1.32 1.99
C TYR A 161 18.43 -0.13 2.45
N TYR A 162 18.85 -1.06 1.58
CA TYR A 162 18.96 -2.47 1.94
C TYR A 162 19.96 -2.67 3.08
N GLU A 163 21.17 -2.12 2.94
CA GLU A 163 22.25 -2.29 3.91
C GLU A 163 21.94 -1.67 5.28
N VAL A 164 21.38 -0.45 5.32
CA VAL A 164 21.20 0.29 6.59
C VAL A 164 19.89 -0.05 7.32
N PHE A 165 18.98 -0.78 6.68
CA PHE A 165 17.66 -1.03 7.23
C PHE A 165 17.05 -2.35 6.75
N PHE A 166 16.89 -2.55 5.44
CA PHE A 166 15.99 -3.60 4.98
C PHE A 166 16.54 -5.02 5.14
N ALA A 167 17.85 -5.25 5.16
CA ALA A 167 18.41 -6.60 5.32
C ALA A 167 18.02 -7.27 6.66
N GLU A 168 18.08 -6.50 7.76
CA GLU A 168 17.62 -6.95 9.08
C GLU A 168 16.10 -7.13 9.08
N GLU A 169 15.39 -6.18 8.48
CA GLU A 169 13.94 -6.19 8.39
C GLU A 169 13.40 -7.37 7.57
N GLU A 170 14.03 -7.70 6.45
CA GLU A 170 13.72 -8.82 5.56
C GLU A 170 13.77 -10.15 6.32
N SER A 171 14.83 -10.33 7.12
CA SER A 171 15.00 -11.48 8.00
C SER A 171 13.88 -11.56 9.05
N ARG A 172 13.53 -10.41 9.65
CA ARG A 172 12.50 -10.30 10.69
C ARG A 172 11.09 -10.63 10.18
N ILE A 173 10.76 -10.25 8.94
CA ILE A 173 9.41 -10.41 8.38
C ILE A 173 9.21 -11.72 7.60
N ALA A 174 10.28 -12.44 7.25
CA ALA A 174 10.21 -13.65 6.42
C ALA A 174 9.25 -14.73 6.98
N ALA A 175 9.39 -15.08 8.27
CA ALA A 175 8.53 -16.07 8.92
C ALA A 175 7.06 -15.60 9.03
N PRO A 176 6.76 -14.37 9.51
CA PRO A 176 5.41 -13.82 9.46
C PRO A 176 4.76 -13.85 8.06
N LEU A 177 5.52 -13.55 7.00
CA LEU A 177 5.02 -13.58 5.62
C LEU A 177 4.65 -15.00 5.17
N GLN A 178 5.49 -15.98 5.47
CA GLN A 178 5.22 -17.39 5.15
C GLN A 178 3.97 -17.89 5.89
N ALA A 179 3.89 -17.63 7.19
CA ALA A 179 2.74 -18.00 8.02
C ALA A 179 1.44 -17.36 7.51
N ALA A 180 1.47 -16.07 7.17
CA ALA A 180 0.32 -15.37 6.61
C ALA A 180 -0.11 -15.93 5.24
N THR A 181 0.85 -16.32 4.40
CA THR A 181 0.59 -16.94 3.09
C THR A 181 -0.10 -18.30 3.25
N GLN A 182 0.44 -19.17 4.11
CA GLN A 182 -0.15 -20.48 4.40
C GLN A 182 -1.56 -20.36 5.01
N LYS A 183 -1.75 -19.41 5.92
CA LYS A 183 -3.07 -19.11 6.48
C LYS A 183 -4.05 -18.65 5.41
N ALA A 184 -3.63 -17.74 4.52
CA ALA A 184 -4.47 -17.25 3.43
C ALA A 184 -4.84 -18.38 2.44
N GLN A 185 -3.90 -19.27 2.11
CA GLN A 185 -4.15 -20.45 1.29
C GLN A 185 -5.15 -21.42 1.94
N THR A 186 -5.08 -21.57 3.26
CA THR A 186 -6.04 -22.39 4.03
C THR A 186 -7.44 -21.76 3.99
N LEU A 187 -7.54 -20.44 4.21
CA LEU A 187 -8.81 -19.72 4.12
C LEU A 187 -9.42 -19.81 2.71
N ALA A 188 -8.59 -19.73 1.66
CA ALA A 188 -9.05 -19.83 0.28
C ALA A 188 -9.73 -21.16 -0.07
N LYS A 189 -9.45 -22.24 0.69
CA LYS A 189 -10.15 -23.53 0.56
C LYS A 189 -11.52 -23.52 1.24
N ALA A 190 -11.73 -22.62 2.20
CA ALA A 190 -12.92 -22.59 3.05
C ALA A 190 -13.93 -21.50 2.65
N MET A 191 -13.54 -20.52 1.83
CA MET A 191 -14.42 -19.41 1.44
C MET A 191 -14.18 -18.94 -0.01
N PRO A 192 -15.21 -18.40 -0.68
CA PRO A 192 -15.05 -17.83 -2.01
C PRO A 192 -14.18 -16.58 -1.99
N TRP A 193 -13.56 -16.26 -3.13
CA TRP A 193 -12.58 -15.17 -3.22
C TRP A 193 -13.08 -13.80 -2.71
N PRO A 194 -14.35 -13.35 -2.87
CA PRO A 194 -14.77 -12.05 -2.35
C PRO A 194 -14.68 -11.99 -0.83
N GLN A 195 -15.08 -13.08 -0.15
CA GLN A 195 -15.00 -13.21 1.30
C GLN A 195 -13.55 -13.36 1.78
N LEU A 196 -12.71 -14.04 0.99
CA LEU A 196 -11.28 -14.12 1.24
C LEU A 196 -10.65 -12.73 1.23
N LEU A 197 -10.90 -11.91 0.19
CA LEU A 197 -10.33 -10.56 0.11
C LEU A 197 -10.86 -9.65 1.21
N GLU A 198 -12.15 -9.76 1.59
CA GLU A 198 -12.70 -9.05 2.74
C GLU A 198 -11.96 -9.40 4.03
N THR A 199 -11.68 -10.69 4.24
CA THR A 199 -10.94 -11.19 5.41
C THR A 199 -9.50 -10.69 5.41
N LEU A 200 -8.77 -10.89 4.30
CA LEU A 200 -7.35 -10.53 4.16
C LEU A 200 -7.12 -9.02 4.16
N SER A 201 -8.07 -8.23 3.68
CA SER A 201 -8.02 -6.77 3.76
C SER A 201 -8.49 -6.22 5.11
N GLN A 202 -8.99 -7.05 6.02
CA GLN A 202 -9.60 -6.59 7.27
C GLN A 202 -10.81 -5.65 7.05
N GLY A 203 -11.66 -5.98 6.07
CA GLY A 203 -12.98 -5.35 5.90
C GLY A 203 -13.20 -4.58 4.60
N VAL A 204 -12.38 -4.74 3.57
CA VAL A 204 -12.68 -4.16 2.24
C VAL A 204 -13.48 -5.15 1.41
N ARG A 205 -14.69 -4.74 1.03
CA ARG A 205 -15.56 -5.44 0.10
C ARG A 205 -15.31 -4.92 -1.30
N PHE A 206 -14.83 -5.80 -2.16
CA PHE A 206 -14.57 -5.48 -3.55
C PHE A 206 -15.79 -5.89 -4.38
N SER A 207 -16.48 -4.92 -4.98
CA SER A 207 -17.32 -5.21 -6.12
C SER A 207 -16.43 -5.14 -7.37
N MET A 208 -16.26 -6.30 -7.98
CA MET A 208 -15.53 -6.45 -9.23
C MET A 208 -16.55 -6.74 -10.31
N ASP A 209 -16.85 -5.77 -11.16
CA ASP A 209 -17.41 -6.03 -12.47
C ASP A 209 -16.22 -6.14 -13.43
N THR A 210 -15.45 -7.22 -13.28
CA THR A 210 -14.12 -7.29 -13.89
C THR A 210 -14.09 -8.24 -15.08
N ASP A 211 -13.46 -7.76 -16.15
CA ASP A 211 -12.77 -8.50 -17.19
C ASP A 211 -11.58 -9.34 -16.66
N ALA A 212 -11.42 -9.52 -15.34
CA ALA A 212 -10.31 -10.24 -14.74
C ALA A 212 -10.51 -11.75 -14.79
N GLU A 213 -9.50 -12.45 -15.28
CA GLU A 213 -9.47 -13.92 -15.34
C GLU A 213 -8.73 -14.49 -14.14
N SER A 214 -7.65 -13.85 -13.72
CA SER A 214 -6.82 -14.29 -12.60
C SER A 214 -6.51 -13.18 -11.60
N LEU A 215 -6.36 -13.59 -10.35
CA LEU A 215 -6.01 -12.77 -9.21
C LEU A 215 -4.80 -13.37 -8.50
N VAL A 216 -3.67 -12.67 -8.53
CA VAL A 216 -2.45 -13.01 -7.79
C VAL A 216 -2.57 -12.48 -6.37
N LEU A 217 -2.39 -13.34 -5.38
CA LEU A 217 -2.32 -12.97 -3.96
C LEU A 217 -0.88 -13.06 -3.47
N ALA A 218 -0.40 -11.98 -2.86
CA ALA A 218 0.90 -11.92 -2.20
C ALA A 218 0.76 -11.25 -0.83
N ALA A 219 1.52 -11.74 0.15
CA ALA A 219 1.55 -11.18 1.50
C ALA A 219 2.50 -9.96 1.57
N SER A 220 2.13 -8.95 2.37
CA SER A 220 3.04 -7.86 2.77
C SER A 220 2.90 -7.52 4.25
N TYR A 221 4.02 -7.47 4.96
CA TYR A 221 4.07 -7.06 6.37
C TYR A 221 3.85 -5.55 6.51
N TRP A 222 4.46 -4.75 5.63
CA TRP A 222 4.51 -3.30 5.72
C TRP A 222 3.23 -2.59 5.31
N THR A 223 2.48 -3.13 4.33
CA THR A 223 1.23 -2.47 3.92
C THR A 223 0.11 -2.66 4.94
N ALA A 224 0.23 -3.61 5.87
CA ALA A 224 -0.81 -3.91 6.85
C ALA A 224 -1.16 -2.69 7.73
N PRO A 225 -2.45 -2.44 8.02
CA PRO A 225 -3.62 -3.25 7.68
C PRO A 225 -4.29 -2.85 6.35
N LEU A 226 -3.62 -2.03 5.54
CA LEU A 226 -4.07 -1.68 4.20
C LEU A 226 -3.63 -2.75 3.19
N VAL A 227 -4.22 -2.66 2.00
CA VAL A 227 -3.93 -3.55 0.88
C VAL A 227 -3.56 -2.72 -0.34
N VAL A 228 -2.77 -3.30 -1.23
CA VAL A 228 -2.46 -2.72 -2.53
C VAL A 228 -3.12 -3.61 -3.59
N PHE A 229 -3.86 -2.98 -4.49
CA PHE A 229 -4.64 -3.68 -5.51
C PHE A 229 -4.47 -3.01 -6.87
N ASN A 230 -3.70 -3.66 -7.75
CA ASN A 230 -3.31 -3.09 -9.03
C ASN A 230 -3.42 -4.15 -10.14
N ARG A 231 -3.80 -3.71 -11.34
CA ARG A 231 -3.69 -4.52 -12.56
C ARG A 231 -2.22 -4.63 -12.93
N ILE A 232 -1.73 -5.85 -13.09
CA ILE A 232 -0.32 -6.13 -13.41
C ILE A 232 -0.13 -6.61 -14.85
N ALA A 233 -1.17 -7.17 -15.47
CA ALA A 233 -1.21 -7.55 -16.88
C ALA A 233 -2.66 -7.49 -17.39
N PRO A 234 -2.91 -7.61 -18.71
CA PRO A 234 -4.28 -7.67 -19.22
C PRO A 234 -5.07 -8.76 -18.50
N ARG A 235 -6.24 -8.42 -17.95
CA ARG A 235 -7.14 -9.35 -17.24
C ARG A 235 -6.53 -10.03 -15.99
N GLN A 236 -5.39 -9.54 -15.49
CA GLN A 236 -4.72 -10.07 -14.29
C GLN A 236 -4.45 -8.96 -13.28
N TRP A 237 -4.88 -9.21 -12.04
CA TRP A 237 -4.71 -8.30 -10.92
C TRP A 237 -3.81 -8.91 -9.84
N LEU A 238 -3.12 -8.05 -9.09
CA LEU A 238 -2.38 -8.44 -7.90
C LEU A 238 -2.97 -7.76 -6.67
N PHE A 239 -3.25 -8.57 -5.66
CA PHE A 239 -3.71 -8.16 -4.34
C PHE A 239 -2.63 -8.44 -3.30
N LEU A 240 -1.93 -7.38 -2.91
CA LEU A 240 -0.92 -7.41 -1.86
C LEU A 240 -1.64 -7.18 -0.51
N PHE A 241 -1.79 -8.23 0.28
CA PHE A 241 -2.58 -8.21 1.51
C PHE A 241 -1.73 -8.09 2.77
N GLY A 242 -2.30 -7.46 3.80
CA GLY A 242 -1.61 -7.22 5.06
C GLY A 242 -1.36 -8.50 5.85
N ALA A 243 -0.10 -8.79 6.14
CA ALA A 243 0.39 -10.01 6.78
C ALA A 243 1.00 -9.78 8.18
N ARG A 244 0.99 -8.55 8.69
CA ARG A 244 1.47 -8.26 10.05
C ARG A 244 0.58 -8.97 11.10
N PRO A 245 1.16 -9.78 12.01
CA PRO A 245 0.44 -10.39 13.13
C PRO A 245 -0.29 -9.34 13.99
N ALA A 246 -1.35 -9.75 14.68
CA ALA A 246 -2.22 -8.81 15.41
C ALA A 246 -1.57 -8.23 16.68
N ASP A 247 -0.68 -9.02 17.27
CA ASP A 247 0.20 -8.78 18.42
C ASP A 247 1.50 -8.05 18.03
N ALA A 248 1.90 -8.07 16.76
CA ALA A 248 3.12 -7.42 16.31
C ALA A 248 2.99 -5.89 16.12
N SER A 249 4.11 -5.17 16.33
CA SER A 249 4.29 -3.76 15.97
C SER A 249 5.08 -3.60 14.66
N LEU A 250 4.88 -2.48 13.97
CA LEU A 250 5.78 -2.03 12.90
C LEU A 250 7.13 -1.57 13.43
N VAL A 251 7.19 -1.11 14.68
CA VAL A 251 8.45 -0.65 15.27
C VAL A 251 9.06 -1.80 16.07
N PRO A 252 10.27 -2.26 15.72
CA PRO A 252 10.96 -3.28 16.50
C PRO A 252 11.11 -2.88 17.97
N GLY A 253 10.86 -3.83 18.88
CA GLY A 253 11.00 -3.65 20.33
C GLY A 253 9.82 -2.99 21.04
N GLU A 254 8.76 -2.59 20.34
CA GLU A 254 7.54 -2.12 21.00
C GLU A 254 6.73 -3.29 21.58
N VAL A 255 6.38 -3.17 22.87
CA VAL A 255 5.64 -4.21 23.60
C VAL A 255 4.13 -4.11 23.35
N VAL A 256 3.62 -2.92 23.01
CA VAL A 256 2.19 -2.71 22.80
C VAL A 256 1.84 -2.99 21.33
N PRO A 257 0.93 -3.94 21.04
CA PRO A 257 0.52 -4.21 19.67
C PRO A 257 -0.11 -3.00 18.99
N ASP A 258 0.34 -2.67 17.78
CA ASP A 258 -0.18 -1.49 17.07
C ASP A 258 -1.69 -1.60 16.81
N THR A 259 -2.17 -2.83 16.58
CA THR A 259 -3.60 -3.09 16.31
C THR A 259 -4.47 -2.78 17.52
N LEU A 260 -3.99 -3.13 18.73
CA LEU A 260 -4.67 -2.80 19.98
C LEU A 260 -4.71 -1.28 20.18
N LEU A 261 -3.55 -0.63 20.12
CA LEU A 261 -3.45 0.81 20.35
C LEU A 261 -4.27 1.64 19.35
N ARG A 262 -4.24 1.27 18.06
CA ARG A 262 -5.06 1.93 17.02
C ARG A 262 -6.55 1.81 17.31
N ALA A 263 -7.02 0.63 17.70
CA ALA A 263 -8.42 0.39 17.98
C ALA A 263 -8.90 1.17 19.22
N LEU A 264 -8.12 1.17 20.31
CA LEU A 264 -8.46 1.94 21.52
C LEU A 264 -8.49 3.44 21.26
N LYS A 265 -7.49 3.98 20.54
CA LYS A 265 -7.50 5.39 20.10
C LYS A 265 -8.71 5.71 19.22
N ALA A 266 -9.09 4.79 18.33
CA ALA A 266 -10.25 4.98 17.48
C ALA A 266 -11.57 4.98 18.28
N LEU A 267 -11.71 4.13 19.30
CA LEU A 267 -12.89 4.03 20.15
C LEU A 267 -13.00 5.15 21.19
N GLY A 268 -11.88 5.76 21.60
CA GLY A 268 -11.85 6.84 22.60
C GLY A 268 -12.36 8.21 22.14
N ASP A 269 -13.12 8.30 21.04
CA ASP A 269 -13.62 9.57 20.49
C ASP A 269 -15.15 9.56 20.30
N PRO A 270 -15.85 10.57 20.82
CA PRO A 270 -17.31 10.57 20.82
C PRO A 270 -17.92 10.65 19.41
N THR A 271 -17.27 11.34 18.46
CA THR A 271 -17.75 11.43 17.08
C THR A 271 -17.60 10.09 16.36
N ARG A 272 -16.48 9.39 16.57
CA ARG A 272 -16.25 8.05 16.01
C ARG A 272 -17.23 7.02 16.56
N LEU A 273 -17.56 7.08 17.85
CA LEU A 273 -18.60 6.22 18.44
C LEU A 273 -19.99 6.50 17.85
N ARG A 274 -20.34 7.78 17.62
CA ARG A 274 -21.59 8.14 16.93
C ARG A 274 -21.63 7.61 15.49
N ILE A 275 -20.51 7.72 14.76
CA ILE A 275 -20.38 7.13 13.41
C ILE A 275 -20.64 5.62 13.48
N LEU A 276 -19.95 4.89 14.37
CA LEU A 276 -20.12 3.45 14.51
C LEU A 276 -21.57 3.07 14.86
N ARG A 277 -22.25 3.83 15.71
CA ARG A 277 -23.67 3.61 16.05
C ARG A 277 -24.60 3.78 14.84
N TYR A 278 -24.33 4.72 13.94
CA TYR A 278 -25.11 4.82 12.70
C TYR A 278 -24.79 3.66 11.76
N LEU A 279 -23.50 3.36 11.58
CA LEU A 279 -23.04 2.30 10.70
C LEU A 279 -23.40 0.89 11.16
N SER A 280 -23.77 0.70 12.42
CA SER A 280 -24.27 -0.59 12.94
C SER A 280 -25.75 -0.85 12.60
N GLN A 281 -26.47 0.17 12.13
CA GLN A 281 -27.88 0.06 11.76
C GLN A 281 -28.04 -0.16 10.25
N GLU A 282 -27.27 0.57 9.44
CA GLU A 282 -27.35 0.52 7.98
C GLU A 282 -26.00 0.91 7.34
N PRO A 283 -25.66 0.39 6.14
CA PRO A 283 -24.53 0.90 5.37
C PRO A 283 -24.75 2.36 4.95
N MET A 284 -23.72 3.21 5.08
CA MET A 284 -23.82 4.63 4.77
C MET A 284 -22.64 5.18 3.99
N THR A 285 -22.89 6.22 3.20
CA THR A 285 -21.87 7.01 2.53
C THR A 285 -21.31 8.10 3.47
N PRO A 286 -20.09 8.61 3.21
CA PRO A 286 -19.55 9.75 3.95
C PRO A 286 -20.46 11.00 3.90
N SER A 287 -21.13 11.26 2.78
CA SER A 287 -22.04 12.38 2.62
C SER A 287 -23.31 12.22 3.47
N ALA A 288 -23.87 11.00 3.55
CA ALA A 288 -25.00 10.71 4.42
C ALA A 288 -24.65 10.88 5.90
N LEU A 289 -23.49 10.37 6.33
CA LEU A 289 -22.98 10.56 7.70
C LEU A 289 -22.73 12.03 8.03
N ALA A 290 -22.15 12.80 7.10
CA ALA A 290 -21.92 14.24 7.27
C ALA A 290 -23.22 15.00 7.55
N ARG A 291 -24.29 14.70 6.80
CA ARG A 291 -25.62 15.27 7.04
C ARG A 291 -26.19 14.87 8.40
N LYS A 292 -26.17 13.57 8.75
CA LYS A 292 -26.71 13.08 10.04
C LYS A 292 -25.96 13.65 11.25
N LEU A 293 -24.63 13.80 11.15
CA LEU A 293 -23.79 14.30 12.23
C LEU A 293 -23.70 15.84 12.28
N ARG A 294 -24.17 16.54 11.24
CA ARG A 294 -23.98 17.98 11.03
C ARG A 294 -22.49 18.38 11.03
N LEU A 295 -21.69 17.59 10.32
CA LEU A 295 -20.24 17.81 10.17
C LEU A 295 -19.90 18.07 8.70
N ARG A 296 -18.73 18.69 8.47
CA ARG A 296 -18.18 18.81 7.11
C ARG A 296 -17.73 17.45 6.60
N ALA A 297 -17.93 17.18 5.30
CA ALA A 297 -17.55 15.91 4.69
C ALA A 297 -16.07 15.51 4.91
N PRO A 298 -15.07 16.43 4.82
CA PRO A 298 -13.68 16.09 5.12
C PRO A 298 -13.46 15.56 6.54
N THR A 299 -14.18 16.09 7.54
CA THR A 299 -14.10 15.63 8.93
C THR A 299 -14.61 14.20 9.08
N VAL A 300 -15.73 13.86 8.42
CA VAL A 300 -16.26 12.50 8.41
C VAL A 300 -15.32 11.53 7.70
N VAL A 301 -14.77 11.92 6.54
CA VAL A 301 -13.78 11.10 5.82
C VAL A 301 -12.55 10.84 6.67
N HIS A 302 -12.08 11.84 7.41
CA HIS A 302 -10.97 11.68 8.35
C HIS A 302 -11.28 10.66 9.45
N HIS A 303 -12.45 10.75 10.09
CA HIS A 303 -12.89 9.77 11.09
C HIS A 303 -13.06 8.36 10.52
N LEU A 304 -13.63 8.23 9.32
CA LEU A 304 -13.77 6.95 8.62
C LEU A 304 -12.41 6.34 8.27
N SER A 305 -11.42 7.15 7.90
CA SER A 305 -10.04 6.69 7.67
C SER A 305 -9.43 6.08 8.94
N ILE A 306 -9.59 6.75 10.09
CA ILE A 306 -9.12 6.23 11.39
C ILE A 306 -9.84 4.92 11.75
N LEU A 307 -11.17 4.89 11.62
CA LEU A 307 -11.96 3.68 11.89
C LEU A 307 -11.58 2.54 10.95
N ARG A 308 -11.30 2.85 9.68
CA ARG A 308 -10.88 1.88 8.67
C ARG A 308 -9.51 1.30 9.01
N LEU A 309 -8.55 2.14 9.37
CA LEU A 309 -7.21 1.71 9.79
C LEU A 309 -7.24 0.87 11.08
N ALA A 310 -8.22 1.10 11.96
CA ALA A 310 -8.48 0.27 13.14
C ALA A 310 -9.25 -1.03 12.82
N GLY A 311 -9.70 -1.22 11.57
CA GLY A 311 -10.50 -2.38 11.15
C GLY A 311 -11.94 -2.38 11.70
N LEU A 312 -12.42 -1.26 12.24
CA LEU A 312 -13.73 -1.13 12.91
C LEU A 312 -14.90 -0.92 11.94
N VAL A 313 -14.61 -0.76 10.66
CA VAL A 313 -15.62 -0.59 9.61
C VAL A 313 -15.30 -1.46 8.41
N TYR A 314 -16.35 -1.99 7.79
CA TYR A 314 -16.32 -2.44 6.42
C TYR A 314 -16.29 -1.25 5.46
N LEU A 315 -15.67 -1.43 4.31
CA LEU A 315 -15.64 -0.48 3.21
C LEU A 315 -15.95 -1.21 1.91
N SER A 316 -17.06 -0.88 1.27
CA SER A 316 -17.38 -1.36 -0.08
C SER A 316 -16.80 -0.41 -1.13
N VAL A 317 -15.99 -0.96 -2.04
CA VAL A 317 -15.40 -0.24 -3.17
C VAL A 317 -15.72 -0.94 -4.48
N ASP A 318 -16.15 -0.14 -5.45
CA ASP A 318 -16.21 -0.53 -6.85
C ASP A 318 -14.88 -0.15 -7.51
N ILE A 319 -14.14 -1.16 -7.95
CA ILE A 319 -12.84 -0.95 -8.58
C ILE A 319 -12.99 -0.64 -10.07
N ALA A 320 -14.05 -1.17 -10.71
CA ALA A 320 -14.34 -0.94 -12.13
C ALA A 320 -14.80 0.52 -12.34
N HIS A 321 -15.64 1.01 -11.42
CA HIS A 321 -16.15 2.38 -11.47
C HIS A 321 -15.66 3.16 -10.25
N ARG A 322 -14.46 3.75 -10.34
CA ARG A 322 -13.86 4.57 -9.26
C ARG A 322 -14.73 5.73 -8.77
N LYS A 323 -15.74 6.15 -9.55
CA LYS A 323 -16.73 7.19 -9.21
C LYS A 323 -17.91 6.69 -8.36
N SER A 324 -18.06 5.37 -8.17
CA SER A 324 -19.13 4.82 -7.35
C SER A 324 -18.98 5.25 -5.90
N GLU A 325 -20.13 5.50 -5.26
CA GLU A 325 -20.13 5.90 -3.86
C GLU A 325 -19.57 4.78 -2.97
N ARG A 326 -18.68 5.17 -2.04
CA ARG A 326 -18.15 4.26 -1.04
C ARG A 326 -19.14 4.11 0.10
N PHE A 327 -19.46 2.88 0.45
CA PHE A 327 -20.31 2.57 1.59
C PHE A 327 -19.50 2.00 2.74
N TYR A 328 -19.84 2.43 3.94
CA TYR A 328 -19.23 1.95 5.18
C TYR A 328 -20.28 1.24 6.02
N MET A 329 -19.87 0.24 6.80
CA MET A 329 -20.71 -0.45 7.78
C MET A 329 -19.88 -0.78 9.02
N ALA A 330 -20.49 -0.83 10.20
CA ALA A 330 -19.76 -1.14 11.42
C ALA A 330 -19.33 -2.60 11.43
N ARG A 331 -18.16 -2.85 12.02
CA ARG A 331 -17.56 -4.18 12.14
C ARG A 331 -17.53 -4.61 13.60
N ALA A 332 -18.70 -5.00 14.13
CA ALA A 332 -18.94 -5.19 15.56
C ALA A 332 -18.05 -6.29 16.18
N GLU A 333 -17.76 -7.34 15.42
CA GLU A 333 -16.86 -8.42 15.83
C GLU A 333 -15.43 -7.93 16.09
N LYS A 334 -14.99 -6.85 15.42
CA LYS A 334 -13.66 -6.26 15.67
C LYS A 334 -13.59 -5.57 17.03
N VAL A 335 -14.70 -5.04 17.54
CA VAL A 335 -14.78 -4.45 18.88
C VAL A 335 -14.55 -5.53 19.93
N GLN A 336 -15.24 -6.68 19.81
CA GLN A 336 -15.06 -7.82 20.71
C GLN A 336 -13.61 -8.33 20.70
N GLN A 337 -13.03 -8.50 19.51
CA GLN A 337 -11.62 -8.90 19.36
C GLN A 337 -10.65 -7.89 20.01
N THR A 338 -10.96 -6.59 19.97
CA THR A 338 -10.11 -5.56 20.59
C THR A 338 -10.09 -5.70 22.11
N PHE A 339 -11.24 -5.94 22.73
CA PHE A 339 -11.32 -6.13 24.19
C PHE A 339 -10.73 -7.47 24.63
N ALA A 340 -10.85 -8.53 23.83
CA ALA A 340 -10.15 -9.78 24.06
C ALA A 340 -8.63 -9.60 24.02
N LEU A 341 -8.12 -8.89 23.00
CA LEU A 341 -6.69 -8.57 22.89
C LEU A 341 -6.19 -7.69 24.05
N LEU A 342 -6.99 -6.72 24.50
CA LEU A 342 -6.67 -5.92 25.68
C LEU A 342 -6.57 -6.79 26.93
N SER A 343 -7.50 -7.72 27.12
CA SER A 343 -7.53 -8.60 28.29
C SER A 343 -6.32 -9.55 28.30
N ALA A 344 -5.97 -10.14 27.15
CA ALA A 344 -4.78 -10.97 27.00
C ALA A 344 -3.50 -10.19 27.30
N PHE A 345 -3.36 -8.99 26.72
CA PHE A 345 -2.21 -8.10 26.95
C PHE A 345 -2.04 -7.74 28.44
N LEU A 346 -3.13 -7.43 29.15
CA LEU A 346 -3.07 -7.11 30.58
C LEU A 346 -2.77 -8.32 31.47
N SER A 347 -3.09 -9.52 31.01
CA SER A 347 -2.88 -10.77 31.76
C SER A 347 -1.47 -11.33 31.58
N GLY A 348 -0.70 -10.82 30.61
CA GLY A 348 0.60 -11.39 30.24
C GLY A 348 0.50 -12.72 29.48
N ASP A 349 -0.70 -13.05 28.98
CA ASP A 349 -0.90 -14.17 28.07
C ASP A 349 -0.40 -13.74 26.70
N ASP A 350 0.92 -13.76 26.53
CA ASP A 350 1.55 -13.73 25.22
C ASP A 350 1.18 -15.05 24.54
N GLY A 351 0.06 -15.05 23.80
CA GLY A 351 -0.49 -16.23 23.14
C GLY A 351 0.60 -16.99 22.39
N GLY A 352 0.93 -18.17 22.89
CA GLY A 352 1.98 -19.05 22.37
C GLY A 352 1.74 -19.55 20.95
#